data_AF-A0A2V9RHV3-F1
#
_entry.id   AF-A0A2V9RHV3-F1
#
_cell.length_a   1.000
_cell.length_b   1.000
_cell.length_c   1.000
_cell.angle_alpha   90.00
_cell.angle_beta   90.00
_cell.angle_gamma   90.00
#
_symmetry.space_group_name_H-M   'P 1'
#
loop_
_entity.id
_entity.type
_entity.pdbx_description
1 polymer ?
#
loop_
_entity_poly.entity_id
_entity_poly.type
_entity_poly.pdbx_seq_one_letter_code
_entity_poly.pdbx_strand_id
1 'polypeptide(L)' 'MIRIDNLRLRVDVPVKRATPSGPAEISGVDTGINTNIDVREGQKVVVGKATIDGSNNALFLVLTAKVID' A
#
# COMPACT_ATOMS: atom_id res chain seq x y z
N MET A 1 21.88 0.90 10.77
CA MET A 1 20.67 1.61 10.29
C MET A 1 20.51 1.23 8.84
N ILE A 2 19.34 0.73 8.47
CA ILE A 2 19.03 0.25 7.12
C ILE A 2 18.20 1.36 6.46
N ARG A 3 18.70 1.84 5.33
CA ARG A 3 18.03 2.88 4.53
C ARG A 3 17.49 2.26 3.25
N ILE A 4 16.24 2.56 2.93
CA ILE A 4 15.62 2.18 1.67
C ILE A 4 15.16 3.47 0.98
N ASP A 5 15.86 3.81 -0.10
CA ASP A 5 15.52 4.95 -0.94
C ASP A 5 14.57 4.52 -2.07
N ASN A 6 13.62 5.40 -2.42
CA ASN A 6 12.65 5.19 -3.49
C ASN A 6 11.84 3.89 -3.35
N LEU A 7 11.39 3.59 -2.12
CA LEU A 7 10.48 2.47 -1.87
C LEU A 7 9.15 2.76 -2.56
N ARG A 8 8.80 1.93 -3.53
CA ARG A 8 7.56 2.04 -4.30
C ARG A 8 6.73 0.77 -4.18
N LEU A 9 5.56 0.90 -3.55
CA LEU A 9 4.50 -0.09 -3.57
C LEU A 9 3.38 0.42 -4.49
N ARG A 10 2.94 -0.43 -5.41
CA ARG A 10 1.75 -0.20 -6.24
C ARG A 10 0.87 -1.44 -6.15
N VAL A 11 -0.41 -1.25 -5.91
CA VAL A 11 -1.41 -2.31 -5.79
C VAL A 11 -2.63 -1.91 -6.61
N ASP A 12 -3.05 -2.79 -7.52
CA ASP A 12 -4.33 -2.66 -8.21
C ASP A 12 -5.36 -3.49 -7.45
N VAL A 13 -6.31 -2.81 -6.82
CA VAL A 13 -7.34 -3.45 -5.99
C VAL A 13 -8.63 -3.55 -6.79
N PRO A 14 -9.15 -4.76 -7.07
CA PRO A 14 -10.45 -4.89 -7.69
C PRO A 14 -11.54 -4.46 -6.72
N VAL A 15 -12.34 -3.47 -7.10
CA VAL A 15 -13.50 -3.02 -6.32
C VAL A 15 -14.77 -3.20 -7.14
N LYS A 16 -15.86 -3.56 -6.46
CA LYS A 16 -17.20 -3.58 -7.06
C LYS A 16 -17.74 -2.16 -7.05
N ARG A 17 -18.01 -1.59 -8.23
CA ARG A 17 -18.59 -0.27 -8.38
C ARG A 17 -20.05 -0.40 -8.80
N ALA A 18 -20.94 0.25 -8.04
CA ALA A 18 -22.36 0.29 -8.39
C ALA A 18 -22.55 1.21 -9.61
N THR A 19 -23.18 0.70 -10.67
CA THR A 19 -23.60 1.50 -11.82
C THR A 19 -25.06 1.95 -11.66
N PRO A 20 -25.44 3.18 -12.06
CA PRO A 20 -26.79 3.71 -11.85
C PRO A 20 -27.94 2.90 -12.49
N SER A 21 -27.65 2.06 -13.49
CA SER A 21 -28.65 1.45 -14.36
C SER A 21 -28.30 0.02 -14.83
N GLY A 22 -27.42 -0.69 -14.12
CA GLY A 22 -26.96 -2.03 -14.54
C GLY A 22 -26.32 -2.86 -13.43
N PRO A 23 -25.91 -4.11 -13.74
CA PRO A 23 -25.20 -4.98 -12.81
C PRO A 23 -23.86 -4.37 -12.38
N ALA A 24 -23.46 -4.59 -11.12
CA ALA A 24 -22.23 -4.03 -10.57
C ALA A 24 -21.00 -4.42 -11.40
N GLU A 25 -20.19 -3.43 -11.75
CA GLU A 25 -18.95 -3.62 -12.52
C GLU A 25 -17.78 -3.84 -11.55
N ILE A 26 -16.87 -4.74 -11.90
CA ILE A 26 -15.58 -4.88 -11.18
C ILE A 26 -14.59 -3.98 -11.91
N SER A 27 -14.12 -2.93 -11.23
CA SER A 27 -13.11 -2.01 -11.74
C SER A 27 -11.88 -2.02 -10.84
N GLY A 28 -10.68 -1.89 -11.41
CA GLY A 28 -9.45 -1.74 -10.64
C GLY A 28 -9.28 -0.33 -10.08
N VAL A 29 -8.86 -0.22 -8.82
CA VAL A 29 -8.40 1.03 -8.20
C VAL A 29 -6.92 0.91 -7.92
N ASP A 30 -6.13 1.77 -8.56
CA ASP A 30 -4.70 1.85 -8.34
C ASP A 30 -4.41 2.64 -7.07
N THR A 31 -3.70 2.01 -6.14
CA THR A 31 -3.24 2.64 -4.90
C THR A 31 -1.76 2.35 -4.68
N GLY A 32 -1.04 3.25 -4.04
CA GLY A 32 0.39 3.08 -3.86
C GLY A 32 0.98 3.90 -2.74
N ILE A 33 2.17 3.48 -2.32
CA ILE A 33 3.01 4.16 -1.34
C ILE A 33 4.36 4.41 -2.01
N ASN A 34 4.78 5.67 -2.05
CA ASN A 34 6.11 6.07 -2.53
C ASN A 34 6.79 6.90 -1.44
N THR A 35 7.87 6.38 -0.86
CA THR A 35 8.55 7.03 0.26
C THR A 35 10.01 6.59 0.39
N ASN A 36 10.78 7.32 1.20
CA ASN A 36 12.09 6.91 1.67
C ASN A 36 11.97 6.50 3.14
N ILE A 37 12.64 5.43 3.55
CA ILE A 37 12.59 4.98 4.95
C ILE A 37 14.00 4.81 5.51
N ASP A 38 14.10 5.13 6.79
CA ASP A 38 15.22 4.77 7.64
C ASP A 38 14.69 3.90 8.78
N VAL A 39 15.24 2.70 8.94
CA VAL A 39 14.79 1.73 9.94
C VAL A 39 15.97 1.08 10.65
N ARG A 40 15.83 0.81 11.95
CA ARG A 40 16.84 0.05 12.69
C ARG A 40 16.66 -1.44 12.42
N GLU A 41 17.76 -2.18 12.46
CA GLU A 41 17.69 -3.63 12.32
C GLU A 41 16.80 -4.25 13.40
N GLY A 42 15.98 -5.24 13.02
CA GLY A 42 15.03 -5.91 13.90
C GLY A 42 13.78 -5.09 14.22
N GLN A 43 13.70 -3.82 13.79
CA GLN A 43 12.55 -2.96 14.06
C GLN A 43 11.41 -3.22 13.08
N LYS A 44 10.20 -3.40 13.61
CA LYS A 44 8.96 -3.33 12.83
C LYS A 44 8.50 -1.88 12.75
N VAL A 45 8.21 -1.39 11.54
CA VAL A 45 7.78 0.00 11.30
C VAL A 45 6.58 0.05 10.35
N VAL A 46 5.63 0.95 10.62
CA VAL A 46 4.54 1.29 9.69
C VAL A 46 5.03 2.42 8.80
N VAL A 47 5.05 2.19 7.50
CA VAL A 47 5.71 3.03 6.50
C VAL A 47 4.77 4.03 5.86
N GLY A 48 3.49 3.68 5.74
CA GLY A 48 2.51 4.56 5.12
C GLY A 48 1.10 3.97 5.14
N LYS A 49 0.13 4.87 5.00
CA LYS A 49 -1.29 4.56 4.78
C LYS A 49 -1.69 5.11 3.41
N ALA A 50 -2.21 4.27 2.54
CA ALA A 50 -2.87 4.72 1.32
C ALA A 50 -4.38 4.44 1.42
N THR A 51 -5.19 5.43 1.07
CA THR A 51 -6.65 5.27 1.00
C THR A 51 -7.01 4.73 -0.38
N ILE A 52 -7.89 3.73 -0.44
CA ILE A 52 -8.36 3.18 -1.71
C ILE A 52 -9.62 3.96 -2.10
N ASP A 53 -9.48 4.85 -3.08
CA ASP A 53 -10.56 5.74 -3.53
C ASP A 53 -11.82 4.94 -3.90
N GLY A 54 -12.98 5.38 -3.36
CA GLY A 54 -14.26 4.69 -3.57
C GLY A 54 -14.55 3.52 -2.63
N SER A 55 -13.69 3.26 -1.64
CA SER A 55 -13.96 2.27 -0.59
C SER A 55 -13.57 2.78 0.80
N ASN A 56 -14.21 2.27 1.86
CA ASN A 56 -13.81 2.59 3.24
C ASN A 56 -12.55 1.79 3.69
N ASN A 57 -11.73 1.35 2.75
CA ASN A 57 -10.57 0.49 2.97
C ASN A 57 -9.27 1.31 2.99
N ALA A 58 -8.31 0.84 3.77
CA ALA A 58 -6.99 1.43 3.89
C ALA A 58 -5.91 0.36 3.65
N LEU A 59 -4.86 0.74 2.93
CA LEU A 59 -3.66 -0.06 2.73
C LEU A 59 -2.59 0.40 3.73
N PHE A 60 -2.03 -0.54 4.49
CA PHE A 60 -0.90 -0.29 5.40
C PHE A 60 0.32 -1.08 4.93
N LEU A 61 1.46 -0.40 4.82
CA LEU A 61 2.74 -1.07 4.59
C LEU A 61 3.51 -1.18 5.90
N VAL A 62 3.78 -2.42 6.32
CA VAL A 62 4.56 -2.73 7.52
C VAL A 62 5.83 -3.46 7.10
N LEU A 63 6.99 -2.92 7.49
CA LEU A 63 8.29 -3.50 7.17
C LEU A 63 9.01 -3.93 8.44
N THR A 64 9.78 -5.01 8.31
CA THR A 64 10.78 -5.44 9.29
C THR A 64 12.08 -5.62 8.54
N ALA A 65 13.10 -4.85 8.90
CA ALA A 65 14.40 -4.94 8.25
C ALA A 65 15.36 -5.83 9.05
N LYS A 66 16.06 -6.73 8.37
CA LYS A 66 17.06 -7.63 8.94
C LYS A 66 18.26 -7.69 8.01
N VAL A 67 19.48 -7.58 8.56
CA VAL A 67 20.70 -7.86 7.80
C VAL A 67 20.96 -9.37 7.89
N ILE A 68 21.31 -10.00 6.77
CA ILE A 68 21.74 -11.39 6.74
C ILE A 68 23.19 -11.37 6.24
N ASP A 69 24.10 -11.82 7.10
CA ASP A 69 25.50 -12.14 6.75
C ASP A 69 25.58 -13.55 6.13
#